data_AF-A0A316C065-F1
#
_entry.id   AF-A0A316C065-F1
#
_cell.length_a   1.000
_cell.length_b   1.000
_cell.length_c   1.000
_cell.angle_alpha   90.00
_cell.angle_beta   90.00
_cell.angle_gamma   90.00
#
_symmetry.space_group_name_H-M   'P 1'
#
loop_
_entity.id
_entity.type
_entity.pdbx_description
1 polymer ?
#
loop_
_entity_poly.entity_id
_entity_poly.type
_entity_poly.pdbx_seq_one_letter_code
_entity_poly.pdbx_strand_id
1 'polypeptide(L)'
;MDSINDAHFTESELEELTDLYNAMLTMRDSTEMHKFFVDLCSINELHSFLHRWQIVRRIEQGKSYEEIINEISPKDEPQADKANTNKKSTGRVRGKARSSTKVSSTTISRVKNCYVNPDGGYRTALNRLKEASGENNEQKQ
;
A
#
# COMPACT_ATOMS: atom_id res chain seq x y z
N MET A 1 -17.43 -22.64 -4.59
CA MET A 1 -16.18 -21.93 -4.34
C MET A 1 -15.93 -21.10 -5.57
N ASP A 2 -15.86 -19.78 -5.46
CA ASP A 2 -15.65 -18.92 -6.63
C ASP A 2 -14.24 -19.19 -7.14
N SER A 3 -14.13 -19.90 -8.27
CA SER A 3 -12.82 -20.21 -8.86
C SER A 3 -12.24 -18.93 -9.44
N ILE A 4 -11.06 -18.54 -8.97
CA ILE A 4 -10.27 -17.46 -9.57
C ILE A 4 -9.92 -17.91 -10.98
N ASN A 5 -10.30 -17.10 -11.98
CA ASN A 5 -9.97 -17.33 -13.37
C ASN A 5 -9.11 -16.18 -13.87
N ASP A 6 -7.81 -16.42 -14.02
CA ASP A 6 -6.85 -15.45 -14.51
C ASP A 6 -5.93 -16.12 -15.55
N ALA A 7 -5.94 -15.60 -16.78
CA ALA A 7 -5.20 -16.16 -17.91
C ALA A 7 -3.67 -16.01 -17.81
N HIS A 8 -3.17 -15.26 -16.83
CA HIS A 8 -1.73 -15.08 -16.62
C HIS A 8 -1.08 -16.21 -15.82
N PHE A 9 -1.87 -17.12 -15.25
CA PHE A 9 -1.41 -18.21 -14.41
C PHE A 9 -1.85 -19.56 -14.99
N THR A 10 -1.00 -20.57 -14.79
CA THR A 10 -1.36 -21.97 -15.01
C THR A 10 -2.34 -22.46 -13.93
N GLU A 11 -3.01 -23.59 -14.16
CA GLU A 11 -3.94 -24.17 -13.19
C GLU A 11 -3.27 -24.47 -11.84
N SER A 12 -2.04 -24.99 -11.85
CA SER A 12 -1.26 -25.24 -10.63
C SER A 12 -0.89 -23.94 -9.91
N GLU A 13 -0.51 -22.89 -10.64
CA GLU A 13 -0.22 -21.58 -10.03
C GLU A 13 -1.48 -20.94 -9.45
N LEU A 14 -2.66 -21.16 -10.05
CA LEU A 14 -3.94 -20.70 -9.49
C LEU A 14 -4.29 -21.42 -8.19
N GLU A 15 -3.96 -22.71 -8.05
CA GLU A 15 -4.12 -23.46 -6.80
C GLU A 15 -3.24 -22.88 -5.70
N GLU A 16 -1.94 -22.66 -5.97
CA GLU A 16 -1.00 -22.06 -5.02
C GLU A 16 -1.36 -20.59 -4.69
N LEU A 17 -1.83 -19.82 -5.67
CA LEU A 17 -2.31 -18.46 -5.46
C LEU A 17 -3.57 -18.43 -4.57
N THR A 18 -4.46 -19.40 -4.75
CA THR A 18 -5.65 -19.56 -3.90
C THR A 18 -5.26 -19.89 -2.47
N ASP A 19 -4.26 -20.76 -2.27
CA ASP A 19 -3.70 -21.05 -0.94
C ASP A 19 -3.11 -19.80 -0.28
N LEU A 20 -2.34 -18.99 -1.03
CA LEU A 20 -1.82 -17.72 -0.54
C LEU A 20 -2.94 -16.78 -0.08
N TYR A 21 -4.02 -16.64 -0.86
CA TYR A 21 -5.16 -15.81 -0.47
C TYR A 21 -5.89 -16.35 0.75
N ASN A 22 -6.07 -17.66 0.86
CA ASN A 22 -6.64 -18.28 2.05
C ASN A 22 -5.77 -18.00 3.28
N ALA A 23 -4.45 -18.11 3.17
CA ALA A 23 -3.54 -17.76 4.26
C ALA A 23 -3.70 -16.28 4.68
N MET A 24 -3.75 -15.35 3.71
CA MET A 24 -3.99 -13.93 4.00
C MET A 24 -5.34 -13.69 4.73
N LEU A 25 -6.39 -14.41 4.36
CA LEU A 25 -7.72 -14.31 4.97
C LEU A 25 -7.80 -14.85 6.40
N THR A 26 -6.80 -15.62 6.86
CA THR A 26 -6.74 -16.10 8.25
C THR A 26 -6.26 -15.03 9.24
N MET A 27 -5.60 -13.98 8.76
CA MET A 27 -5.07 -12.89 9.60
C MET A 27 -6.22 -12.11 10.24
N ARG A 28 -6.15 -11.93 11.56
CA ARG A 28 -7.26 -11.34 12.34
C ARG A 28 -7.19 -9.84 12.49
N ASP A 29 -5.97 -9.31 12.47
CA ASP A 29 -5.71 -7.89 12.69
C ASP A 29 -4.52 -7.37 11.87
N SER A 30 -4.30 -6.06 11.95
CA SER A 30 -3.23 -5.38 11.24
C SER A 30 -1.82 -5.76 11.74
N THR A 31 -1.68 -6.25 12.96
CA THR A 31 -0.39 -6.67 13.52
C THR A 31 0.03 -8.02 12.96
N GLU A 32 -0.89 -8.99 12.92
CA GLU A 32 -0.68 -10.28 12.26
C GLU A 32 -0.38 -10.09 10.77
N MET A 33 -1.20 -9.28 10.10
CA MET A 33 -1.01 -8.96 8.69
C MET A 33 0.34 -8.28 8.42
N HIS A 34 0.80 -7.38 9.31
CA HIS A 34 2.11 -6.75 9.17
C HIS A 34 3.25 -7.78 9.27
N LYS A 35 3.20 -8.70 10.24
CA LYS A 35 4.19 -9.78 10.38
C LYS A 35 4.23 -10.65 9.12
N PHE A 36 3.07 -11.04 8.60
CA PHE A 36 2.97 -11.80 7.37
C PHE A 36 3.60 -11.07 6.18
N PHE A 37 3.30 -9.79 5.99
CA PHE A 37 3.85 -9.02 4.87
C PHE A 37 5.35 -8.75 4.97
N VAL A 38 5.94 -8.62 6.16
CA VAL A 38 7.40 -8.44 6.28
C VAL A 38 8.18 -9.73 5.99
N ASP A 39 7.55 -10.90 6.14
CA ASP A 39 8.10 -12.19 5.71
C ASP A 39 7.93 -12.37 4.20
N LEU A 40 6.77 -12.00 3.64
CA LEU A 40 6.43 -12.19 2.23
C LEU A 40 7.09 -11.17 1.28
N CYS A 41 7.30 -9.94 1.73
CA CYS A 41 7.70 -8.83 0.86
C CYS A 41 8.94 -8.11 1.38
N SER A 42 9.74 -7.58 0.44
CA SER A 42 10.74 -6.58 0.78
C SER A 42 10.09 -5.27 1.24
N ILE A 43 10.86 -4.46 1.98
CA ILE A 43 10.40 -3.14 2.44
C ILE A 43 9.95 -2.23 1.28
N ASN A 44 10.57 -2.34 0.11
CA ASN A 44 10.23 -1.52 -1.06
C ASN A 44 8.90 -1.94 -1.70
N GLU A 45 8.58 -3.24 -1.69
CA GLU A 45 7.30 -3.77 -2.15
C GLU A 45 6.18 -3.35 -1.20
N LEU A 46 6.42 -3.43 0.11
CA LEU A 46 5.45 -2.96 1.11
C LEU A 46 5.16 -1.46 0.96
N HIS A 47 6.19 -0.62 0.76
CA HIS A 47 6.01 0.79 0.42
C HIS A 47 5.22 0.98 -0.88
N SER A 48 5.44 0.12 -1.88
CA SER A 48 4.70 0.18 -3.15
C SER A 48 3.22 -0.11 -2.98
N PHE A 49 2.84 -1.08 -2.14
CA PHE A 49 1.43 -1.32 -1.77
C PHE A 49 0.84 -0.13 -1.02
N LEU A 50 1.57 0.40 -0.03
CA LEU A 50 1.14 1.58 0.73
C LEU A 50 0.87 2.78 -0.18
N HIS A 51 1.78 3.09 -1.11
CA HIS A 51 1.61 4.19 -2.05
C HIS A 51 0.37 3.99 -2.94
N ARG A 52 0.15 2.78 -3.46
CA ARG A 52 -1.05 2.48 -4.26
C ARG A 52 -2.33 2.70 -3.45
N TRP A 53 -2.36 2.22 -2.21
CA TRP A 53 -3.49 2.43 -1.31
C TRP A 53 -3.72 3.92 -1.01
N GLN A 54 -2.65 4.67 -0.71
CA GLN A 54 -2.73 6.12 -0.48
C GLN A 54 -3.28 6.87 -1.69
N ILE A 55 -2.85 6.52 -2.91
CA ILE A 55 -3.36 7.10 -4.16
C ILE A 55 -4.88 6.85 -4.27
N VAL A 56 -5.33 5.60 -4.11
CA VAL A 56 -6.76 5.26 -4.18
C VAL A 56 -7.59 6.08 -3.19
N ARG A 57 -7.11 6.25 -1.96
CA ARG A 57 -7.77 7.07 -0.93
C ARG A 57 -7.94 8.53 -1.36
N ARG A 58 -6.96 9.12 -2.06
CA ARG A 58 -7.08 10.50 -2.58
C ARG A 58 -7.94 10.60 -3.83
N ILE A 59 -7.89 9.61 -4.72
CA ILE A 59 -8.77 9.56 -5.90
C ILE A 59 -10.22 9.55 -5.45
N GLU A 60 -10.55 8.75 -4.43
CA GLU A 60 -11.91 8.71 -3.86
C GLU A 60 -12.33 10.05 -3.21
N GLN A 61 -11.37 10.86 -2.76
CA GLN A 61 -11.62 12.22 -2.25
C GLN A 61 -11.78 13.27 -3.38
N GLY A 62 -11.70 12.87 -4.65
CA GLY A 62 -11.82 13.77 -5.80
C GLY A 62 -10.56 14.61 -6.08
N LYS A 63 -9.40 14.26 -5.50
CA LYS A 63 -8.16 15.04 -5.68
C LYS A 63 -7.57 14.89 -7.07
N SER A 64 -6.98 15.97 -7.56
CA SER A 64 -6.19 16.02 -8.80
C SER A 64 -4.86 15.27 -8.65
N TYR A 65 -4.22 14.97 -9.77
CA TYR A 65 -2.94 14.24 -9.75
C TYR A 65 -1.83 15.04 -9.08
N GLU A 66 -1.83 16.36 -9.24
CA GLU A 66 -0.85 17.25 -8.62
C GLU A 66 -0.97 17.24 -7.09
N GLU A 67 -2.19 17.33 -6.57
CA GLU A 67 -2.46 17.23 -5.14
C GLU A 67 -2.02 15.88 -4.57
N ILE A 68 -2.32 14.78 -5.28
CA ILE A 68 -1.90 13.42 -4.87
C ILE A 68 -0.37 13.33 -4.76
N ILE A 69 0.37 13.84 -5.76
CA ILE A 69 1.83 13.81 -5.77
C ILE A 69 2.38 14.64 -4.60
N ASN A 70 1.84 15.84 -4.38
CA ASN A 70 2.31 16.76 -3.35
C ASN A 70 2.05 16.22 -1.93
N GLU A 71 0.99 15.44 -1.72
CA GLU A 71 0.67 14.88 -0.41
C GLU A 71 1.40 13.59 -0.08
N ILE A 72 1.67 12.74 -1.07
CA ILE A 72 2.33 11.45 -0.85
C ILE A 72 3.85 11.58 -0.91
N SER A 73 4.36 12.51 -1.72
CA SER A 73 5.80 12.77 -1.74
C SER A 73 6.20 13.39 -0.40
N PRO A 74 7.27 12.89 0.25
CA PRO A 74 7.78 13.54 1.44
C PRO A 74 8.07 15.00 1.09
N LYS A 75 7.53 15.93 1.89
CA LYS A 75 7.98 17.32 1.83
C LYS A 75 9.46 17.27 2.14
N ASP A 76 10.27 17.88 1.29
CA ASP A 76 11.68 18.08 1.60
C ASP A 76 11.74 18.86 2.93
N GLU A 77 11.94 18.15 4.03
CA GLU A 77 12.43 18.77 5.26
C GLU A 77 13.72 19.47 4.86
N PRO A 78 13.84 20.81 5.04
CA PRO A 78 15.07 21.50 4.71
C PRO A 78 16.21 20.79 5.41
N GLN A 79 17.09 20.21 4.60
CA GLN A 79 18.25 19.48 5.05
C GLN A 79 19.12 20.47 5.82
N ALA A 80 18.98 20.49 7.14
CA ALA A 80 19.86 21.26 8.01
C ALA A 80 21.30 20.96 7.63
N ASP A 81 22.02 22.03 7.28
CA ASP A 81 23.40 22.00 6.84
C ASP A 81 24.22 21.04 7.69
N LYS A 82 24.82 20.03 7.03
CA LYS A 82 25.76 19.13 7.70
C LYS A 82 27.03 19.91 8.04
N ALA A 83 27.03 20.52 9.21
CA ALA A 83 28.24 20.97 9.88
C ALA A 83 29.12 19.73 10.21
N ASN A 84 30.22 19.67 9.47
CA ASN A 84 31.47 18.97 9.71
C ASN A 84 31.67 18.37 11.12
N THR A 85 31.69 17.04 11.25
CA THR A 85 32.50 16.36 12.28
C THR A 85 33.11 15.07 11.73
N ASN A 86 34.43 15.05 11.76
CA ASN A 86 35.32 13.97 11.39
C ASN A 86 35.25 12.85 12.46
N LYS A 87 34.77 11.65 12.12
CA LYS A 87 35.01 10.45 12.95
C LYS A 87 34.98 9.16 12.15
N LYS A 88 36.16 8.54 12.02
CA LYS A 88 36.36 7.13 11.63
C LYS A 88 35.54 6.21 12.53
N SER A 89 34.69 5.37 11.93
CA SER A 89 34.34 4.06 12.50
C SER A 89 33.98 3.09 11.38
N THR A 90 34.77 2.04 11.27
CA THR A 90 34.56 0.86 10.43
C THR A 90 33.41 0.03 10.98
N GLY A 91 32.26 0.08 10.31
CA GLY A 91 31.11 -0.77 10.55
C GLY A 91 30.18 -0.65 9.36
N ARG A 92 29.78 -1.77 8.74
CA ARG A 92 28.87 -1.78 7.59
C ARG A 92 27.50 -1.33 8.08
N VAL A 93 27.24 -0.02 8.04
CA VAL A 93 25.94 0.55 8.38
C VAL A 93 24.92 -0.02 7.40
N ARG A 94 23.94 -0.76 7.94
CA ARG A 94 22.77 -1.24 7.19
C ARG A 94 22.15 -0.01 6.53
N GLY A 95 22.21 0.05 5.19
CA GLY A 95 21.87 1.23 4.42
C GLY A 95 20.52 1.79 4.85
N LYS A 96 20.53 3.05 5.30
CA LYS A 96 19.33 3.80 5.66
C LYS A 96 18.32 3.67 4.52
N ALA A 97 17.18 3.02 4.78
CA ALA A 97 16.11 2.87 3.78
C ALA A 97 15.84 4.26 3.19
N ARG A 98 16.05 4.41 1.88
CA ARG A 98 15.74 5.65 1.17
C ARG A 98 14.23 5.76 1.11
N SER A 99 13.63 6.33 2.16
CA SER A 99 12.23 6.70 2.29
C SER A 99 11.89 7.89 1.36
N SER A 100 12.21 7.77 0.07
CA SER A 100 12.09 8.86 -0.90
C SER A 100 11.60 8.37 -2.26
N THR A 101 10.88 7.25 -2.32
CA THR A 101 10.29 6.80 -3.57
C THR A 101 9.11 7.70 -3.92
N LYS A 102 9.38 8.75 -4.69
CA LYS A 102 8.39 9.67 -5.24
C LYS A 102 7.36 8.89 -6.08
N VAL A 103 6.08 9.16 -5.86
CA VAL A 103 5.01 8.60 -6.69
C VAL A 103 4.99 9.33 -8.04
N SER A 104 5.00 8.56 -9.14
CA SER A 104 4.93 9.11 -10.50
C SER A 104 3.48 9.30 -10.96
N SER A 105 3.25 10.22 -11.90
CA SER A 105 1.96 10.37 -12.59
C SER A 105 1.54 9.07 -13.29
N THR A 106 2.49 8.30 -13.82
CA THR A 106 2.26 6.97 -14.41
C THR A 106 1.70 5.99 -13.39
N THR A 107 2.21 6.01 -12.15
CA THR A 107 1.70 5.18 -11.06
C THR A 107 0.26 5.54 -10.72
N ILE A 108 -0.04 6.84 -10.61
CA ILE A 108 -1.40 7.33 -10.33
C ILE A 108 -2.36 6.91 -11.44
N SER A 109 -1.95 7.06 -12.70
CA SER A 109 -2.75 6.65 -13.85
C SER A 109 -3.10 5.16 -13.82
N ARG A 110 -2.11 4.28 -13.57
CA ARG A 110 -2.35 2.83 -13.46
C ARG A 110 -3.31 2.50 -12.32
N VAL A 111 -3.13 3.12 -11.16
CA VAL A 111 -4.02 2.92 -10.00
C VAL A 111 -5.43 3.41 -10.31
N LYS A 112 -5.59 4.57 -10.95
CA LYS A 112 -6.89 5.11 -11.36
C LYS A 112 -7.60 4.14 -12.31
N ASN A 113 -6.90 3.57 -13.29
CA ASN A 113 -7.49 2.62 -14.22
C ASN A 113 -8.02 1.36 -13.50
N CYS A 114 -7.28 0.84 -12.50
CA CYS A 114 -7.79 -0.26 -11.67
C CYS A 114 -8.98 0.15 -10.79
N TYR A 115 -9.03 1.41 -10.37
CA TYR A 115 -10.09 1.96 -9.51
C TYR A 115 -11.44 2.15 -10.23
N VAL A 116 -11.43 2.26 -11.56
CA VAL A 116 -12.65 2.47 -12.36
C VAL A 116 -13.59 1.26 -12.31
N ASN A 117 -13.08 0.06 -12.05
CA ASN A 117 -13.93 -1.14 -11.95
C ASN A 117 -14.84 -1.06 -10.70
N PRO A 118 -16.18 -0.97 -10.86
CA PRO A 118 -17.11 -0.86 -9.73
C PRO A 118 -17.11 -2.11 -8.84
N ASP A 119 -16.91 -3.29 -9.44
CA ASP A 119 -16.85 -4.58 -8.74
C ASP A 119 -15.42 -4.95 -8.34
N GLY A 120 -14.48 -4.00 -8.46
CA GLY A 120 -13.07 -4.21 -8.17
C GLY A 120 -12.75 -4.20 -6.67
N GLY A 121 -11.68 -4.89 -6.29
CA GLY A 121 -11.26 -5.04 -4.89
C GLY A 121 -11.03 -3.72 -4.13
N TYR A 122 -10.60 -2.63 -4.80
CA TYR A 122 -10.47 -1.32 -4.17
C TYR A 122 -11.80 -0.76 -3.68
N ARG A 123 -12.87 -0.87 -4.50
CA ARG A 123 -14.21 -0.39 -4.14
C ARG A 123 -14.77 -1.20 -2.98
N THR A 124 -14.65 -2.52 -3.06
CA THR A 124 -15.04 -3.44 -1.98
C THR A 124 -14.37 -3.09 -0.65
N ALA A 125 -13.04 -2.91 -0.64
CA ALA A 125 -12.31 -2.57 0.57
C ALA A 125 -12.69 -1.19 1.12
N LEU A 126 -12.83 -0.17 0.26
CA LEU A 126 -13.20 1.17 0.70
C LEU A 126 -14.61 1.23 1.27
N ASN A 127 -15.58 0.55 0.65
CA ASN A 127 -16.96 0.52 1.13
C ASN A 127 -17.04 -0.15 2.51
N ARG A 128 -16.41 -1.31 2.68
CA ARG A 128 -16.33 -2.00 3.98
C ARG A 128 -15.70 -1.14 5.08
N LEU A 129 -14.65 -0.37 4.73
CA LEU A 129 -14.03 0.56 5.69
C LEU A 129 -14.94 1.73 6.05
N LYS A 130 -15.74 2.23 5.11
CA LYS A 130 -16.75 3.28 5.37
C LYS A 130 -17.86 2.74 6.26
N GLU A 131 -18.38 1.55 5.97
CA GLU A 131 -19.40 0.84 6.76
C GLU A 131 -18.92 0.64 8.20
N ALA A 132 -17.72 0.06 8.38
CA ALA A 132 -17.12 -0.13 9.70
C ALA A 132 -16.87 1.19 10.47
N SER A 133 -16.70 2.31 9.76
CA SER A 133 -16.57 3.64 10.38
C SER A 133 -17.94 4.28 10.69
N GLY A 134 -18.97 3.95 9.92
CA GLY A 134 -20.32 4.51 10.03
C GLY A 134 -21.17 3.87 11.14
N GLU A 135 -21.03 2.56 11.37
CA GLU A 135 -21.77 1.82 12.40
C GLU A 135 -21.44 2.28 13.84
N ASN A 136 -20.30 2.93 14.06
CA ASN A 136 -19.92 3.48 15.37
C ASN A 136 -20.74 4.71 15.79
N ASN A 137 -21.54 5.30 14.89
CA ASN A 137 -22.33 6.51 15.19
C ASN A 137 -23.81 6.25 15.51
N GLU A 138 -24.32 5.03 15.28
CA GLU A 138 -25.76 4.72 15.45
C GLU A 138 -26.10 3.98 16.76
N GLN A 139 -25.10 3.55 17.56
CA GLN A 139 -25.32 2.89 18.86
C GLN A 139 -25.28 3.85 20.07
N LYS A 140 -25.44 5.16 19.87
CA LYS A 140 -25.37 6.16 20.94
C LYS A 140 -26.58 7.12 20.99
N GLN A 141 -27.78 6.60 20.78
CA GLN A 141 -29.04 7.31 21.07
C GLN A 141 -29.87 6.53 22.09
#